data_AF-A0A1E3YT59-F1
#
_entry.id   AF-A0A1E3YT59-F1
#
_cell.length_a   1.000
_cell.length_b   1.000
_cell.length_c   1.000
_cell.angle_alpha   90.00
_cell.angle_beta   90.00
_cell.angle_gamma   90.00
#
_symmetry.space_group_name_H-M   'P 1'
#
loop_
_entity.id
_entity.type
_entity.pdbx_description
1 polymer ?
#
loop_
_entity_poly.entity_id
_entity_poly.type
_entity_poly.pdbx_seq_one_letter_code
_entity_poly.pdbx_strand_id
1 'polypeptide(L)'
;MTATVPAASVVVPVPPEAFHPGEQALQARVGVRERMAAVGAMVLRDHMPDQHRELFEKLPTLLLGTLDEQGQPWATMLAGPPGFVHTPDAQRMEIATAPDSQDPVLTHLAPGAAVGVLGLEPHTRRRNRMNGRVAAFGDSGLDVQVVQSFGNCPKYIQARQPGLRAALAAPGPVQWLGAGLDADAIARVQRADTLFIASASAPRPGAGHSEGVDVSHRGGEPGFVQVAHTEAGVVLSLPDYPGNQFFNTLGNLALHPLAGLLVVDYEEGGLLHIAAQAEVLWDRAARTAWPGAQRVLRLTVLRALWRPQVLPWRWTPPVSAPQFRVMREAALD
;
A
#
# COMPACT_ATOMS: atom_id res chain seq x y z
N MET A 1 9.44 63.67 19.06
CA MET A 1 8.63 62.44 19.18
C MET A 1 8.85 61.63 17.90
N THR A 2 9.87 60.79 17.88
CA THR A 2 10.19 59.91 16.75
C THR A 2 9.45 58.58 16.95
N ALA A 3 8.41 58.36 16.15
CA ALA A 3 7.63 57.13 16.18
C ALA A 3 8.43 55.99 15.57
N THR A 4 8.70 54.96 16.37
CA THR A 4 9.38 53.73 15.94
C THR A 4 8.34 52.83 15.27
N VAL A 5 8.53 52.53 13.99
CA VAL A 5 7.70 51.55 13.26
C VAL A 5 8.14 50.15 13.70
N PRO A 6 7.21 49.24 14.08
CA PRO A 6 7.59 47.90 14.49
C PRO A 6 8.01 47.09 13.26
N ALA A 7 9.13 46.38 13.39
CA ALA A 7 9.61 45.46 12.35
C ALA A 7 8.58 44.34 12.12
N ALA A 8 8.21 44.13 10.86
CA ALA A 8 7.36 43.01 10.46
C ALA A 8 8.01 41.69 10.87
N SER A 9 7.28 40.87 11.63
CA SER A 9 7.72 39.52 11.97
C SER A 9 7.83 38.70 10.68
N VAL A 10 9.06 38.37 10.30
CA VAL A 10 9.33 37.39 9.25
C VAL A 10 8.77 36.06 9.76
N VAL A 11 7.64 35.64 9.21
CA VAL A 11 7.13 34.29 9.41
C VAL A 11 8.10 33.37 8.66
N VAL A 12 9.03 32.77 9.40
CA VAL A 12 9.86 31.70 8.87
C VAL A 12 8.91 30.54 8.54
N PRO A 13 8.79 30.10 7.28
CA PRO A 13 7.96 28.95 6.94
C PRO A 13 8.47 27.76 7.75
N VAL A 14 7.61 27.20 8.59
CA VAL A 14 7.89 25.90 9.21
C VAL A 14 7.99 24.90 8.06
N PRO A 15 9.11 24.15 7.93
CA PRO A 15 9.20 23.14 6.90
C PRO A 15 8.01 22.19 7.05
N PRO A 16 7.32 21.79 5.96
CA PRO A 16 6.23 20.84 6.07
C PRO A 16 6.72 19.59 6.80
N GLU A 17 5.96 19.14 7.79
CA GLU A 17 6.35 17.95 8.55
C GLU A 17 6.40 16.74 7.62
N ALA A 18 7.51 15.99 7.67
CA ALA A 18 7.72 14.87 6.76
C ALA A 18 6.72 13.71 7.01
N PHE A 19 6.26 13.57 8.25
CA PHE A 19 5.33 12.54 8.70
C PHE A 19 4.06 13.18 9.23
N HIS A 20 2.91 12.54 9.00
CA HIS A 20 1.63 13.04 9.50
C HIS A 20 1.41 12.64 10.98
N PRO A 21 0.46 13.27 11.70
CA PRO A 21 0.33 13.11 13.16
C PRO A 21 0.23 11.66 13.67
N GLY A 22 -0.41 10.76 12.90
CA GLY A 22 -0.56 9.36 13.27
C GLY A 22 0.77 8.60 13.26
N GLU A 23 1.60 8.82 12.25
CA GLU A 23 2.96 8.26 12.20
C GLU A 23 3.80 8.79 13.36
N GLN A 24 3.74 10.09 13.61
CA GLN A 24 4.48 10.73 14.69
C GLN A 24 4.13 10.15 16.06
N ALA A 25 2.83 9.94 16.32
CA ALA A 25 2.36 9.34 17.56
C ALA A 25 2.92 7.92 17.75
N LEU A 26 2.96 7.10 16.69
CA LEU A 26 3.53 5.76 16.76
C LEU A 26 5.05 5.75 16.87
N GLN A 27 5.74 6.68 16.19
CA GLN A 27 7.17 6.87 16.34
C GLN A 27 7.53 7.29 17.78
N ALA A 28 6.73 8.17 18.39
CA ALA A 28 6.90 8.57 19.79
C ALA A 28 6.67 7.39 20.75
N ARG A 29 5.61 6.60 20.51
CA ARG A 29 5.29 5.39 21.30
C ARG A 29 6.45 4.39 21.36
N VAL A 30 7.26 4.29 20.31
CA VAL A 30 8.42 3.38 20.26
C VAL A 30 9.77 4.09 20.45
N GLY A 31 9.76 5.38 20.82
CA GLY A 31 10.96 6.14 21.17
C GLY A 31 11.86 6.54 20.00
N VAL A 32 11.31 6.72 18.80
CA VAL A 32 12.09 7.03 17.57
C VAL A 32 11.66 8.31 16.85
N ARG A 33 10.76 9.12 17.44
CA ARG A 33 10.18 10.32 16.82
C ARG A 33 11.22 11.29 16.28
N GLU A 34 12.16 11.73 17.11
CA GLU A 34 13.18 12.72 16.71
C GLU A 34 14.09 12.19 15.59
N ARG A 35 14.55 10.93 15.74
CA ARG A 35 15.34 10.26 14.71
C ARG A 35 14.59 10.16 13.39
N MET A 36 13.30 9.80 13.44
CA MET A 36 12.49 9.72 12.23
C MET A 36 12.27 11.09 11.62
N ALA A 37 12.01 12.15 12.40
CA ALA A 37 11.89 13.51 11.86
C ALA A 37 13.12 13.91 11.02
N ALA A 38 14.34 13.66 11.53
CA ALA A 38 15.57 13.92 10.79
C ALA A 38 15.70 13.05 9.52
N VAL A 39 15.41 11.76 9.62
CA VAL A 39 15.45 10.84 8.46
C VAL A 39 14.42 11.25 7.40
N GLY A 40 13.20 11.57 7.82
CA GLY A 40 12.09 11.92 6.96
C GLY A 40 12.41 13.12 6.06
N ALA A 41 12.96 14.19 6.64
CA ALA A 41 13.37 15.38 5.92
C ALA A 41 14.41 15.11 4.80
N MET A 42 15.15 14.00 4.88
CA MET A 42 16.14 13.62 3.86
C MET A 42 15.60 12.66 2.79
N VAL A 43 14.62 11.82 3.15
CA VAL A 43 14.23 10.66 2.33
C VAL A 43 12.84 10.79 1.70
N LEU A 44 11.96 11.59 2.28
CA LEU A 44 10.62 11.88 1.78
C LEU A 44 10.73 13.13 0.90
N ARG A 45 10.67 12.94 -0.41
CA ARG A 45 10.88 14.01 -1.39
C ARG A 45 9.56 14.37 -2.04
N ASP A 46 9.39 15.63 -2.43
CA ASP A 46 8.24 16.13 -3.20
C ASP A 46 8.31 15.80 -4.70
N HIS A 47 9.34 15.06 -5.12
CA HIS A 47 9.59 14.65 -6.50
C HIS A 47 10.15 13.22 -6.53
N MET A 48 10.08 12.58 -7.68
CA MET A 48 10.71 11.29 -7.96
C MET A 48 12.16 11.50 -8.43
N PRO A 49 13.16 11.04 -7.65
CA PRO A 49 14.53 10.92 -8.17
C PRO A 49 14.59 10.03 -9.43
N ASP A 50 15.59 10.22 -10.28
CA ASP A 50 15.75 9.43 -11.51
C ASP A 50 15.76 7.94 -11.25
N GLN A 51 16.39 7.49 -10.17
CA GLN A 51 16.39 6.08 -9.80
C GLN A 51 14.96 5.54 -9.57
N HIS A 52 14.03 6.35 -9.04
CA HIS A 52 12.64 5.94 -8.86
C HIS A 52 11.89 5.90 -10.18
N ARG A 53 12.09 6.91 -11.02
CA ARG A 53 11.55 6.99 -12.38
C ARG A 53 11.93 5.77 -13.21
N GLU A 54 13.23 5.45 -13.25
CA GLU A 54 13.76 4.24 -13.89
C GLU A 54 13.12 2.95 -13.37
N LEU A 55 12.81 2.85 -12.07
CA LEU A 55 12.10 1.69 -11.54
C LEU A 55 10.69 1.65 -12.11
N PHE A 56 9.92 2.73 -11.98
CA PHE A 56 8.51 2.74 -12.38
C PHE A 56 8.35 2.42 -13.86
N GLU A 57 9.16 3.01 -14.74
CA GLU A 57 9.02 2.85 -16.19
C GLU A 57 9.31 1.42 -16.69
N LYS A 58 10.16 0.66 -16.00
CA LYS A 58 10.46 -0.73 -16.38
C LYS A 58 9.48 -1.77 -15.81
N LEU A 59 8.62 -1.40 -14.87
CA LEU A 59 7.73 -2.36 -14.22
C LEU A 59 6.64 -2.84 -15.19
N PRO A 60 6.30 -4.15 -15.17
CA PRO A 60 5.14 -4.68 -15.89
C PRO A 60 3.83 -4.57 -15.08
N THR A 61 3.94 -4.19 -13.80
CA THR A 61 2.82 -4.03 -12.88
C THR A 61 3.06 -2.92 -11.87
N LEU A 62 1.99 -2.26 -11.45
CA LEU A 62 1.97 -1.17 -10.48
C LEU A 62 0.82 -1.39 -9.50
N LEU A 63 0.99 -1.06 -8.23
CA LEU A 63 -0.11 -1.02 -7.29
C LEU A 63 -0.62 0.41 -7.16
N LEU A 64 -1.93 0.58 -7.20
CA LEU A 64 -2.61 1.86 -7.06
C LEU A 64 -3.67 1.75 -5.96
N GLY A 65 -3.79 2.77 -5.11
CA GLY A 65 -4.84 2.86 -4.12
C GLY A 65 -5.47 4.25 -4.07
N THR A 66 -6.75 4.29 -3.75
CA THR A 66 -7.55 5.51 -3.59
C THR A 66 -8.60 5.28 -2.48
N LEU A 67 -9.42 6.28 -2.21
CA LEU A 67 -10.59 6.18 -1.34
C LEU A 67 -11.88 6.19 -2.17
N ASP A 68 -12.88 5.44 -1.73
CA ASP A 68 -14.26 5.65 -2.20
C ASP A 68 -14.92 6.87 -1.52
N GLU A 69 -16.16 7.17 -1.91
CA GLU A 69 -16.91 8.32 -1.40
C GLU A 69 -17.16 8.29 0.12
N GLN A 70 -17.15 7.08 0.71
CA GLN A 70 -17.29 6.86 2.15
C GLN A 70 -15.94 6.91 2.89
N GLY A 71 -14.85 7.16 2.17
CA GLY A 71 -13.50 7.20 2.71
C GLY A 71 -12.90 5.82 2.94
N GLN A 72 -13.51 4.74 2.41
CA GLN A 72 -12.94 3.39 2.52
C GLN A 72 -11.79 3.26 1.51
N PRO A 73 -10.57 2.90 1.95
CA PRO A 73 -9.46 2.66 1.04
C PRO A 73 -9.67 1.40 0.21
N TRP A 74 -9.23 1.46 -1.04
CA TRP A 74 -9.14 0.33 -1.95
C TRP A 74 -7.75 0.28 -2.58
N ALA A 75 -7.29 -0.92 -2.92
CA ALA A 75 -6.07 -1.15 -3.67
C ALA A 75 -6.38 -2.00 -4.91
N THR A 76 -5.68 -1.75 -6.00
CA THR A 76 -5.70 -2.55 -7.23
C THR A 76 -4.28 -2.75 -7.76
N MET A 77 -4.13 -3.70 -8.68
CA MET A 77 -2.90 -3.91 -9.43
C MET A 77 -3.17 -3.61 -10.90
N LEU A 78 -2.48 -2.61 -11.43
CA LEU A 78 -2.46 -2.29 -12.85
C LEU A 78 -1.34 -3.08 -13.52
N ALA A 79 -1.57 -3.45 -14.77
CA ALA A 79 -0.65 -4.24 -15.56
C ALA A 79 -0.59 -3.71 -16.99
N GLY A 80 0.62 -3.65 -17.54
CA GLY A 80 0.88 -3.28 -18.93
C GLY A 80 2.30 -3.67 -19.33
N PRO A 81 2.64 -3.62 -20.62
CA PRO A 81 4.03 -3.83 -21.05
C PRO A 81 4.96 -2.78 -20.39
N PRO A 82 6.24 -3.09 -20.12
CA PRO A 82 7.19 -2.07 -19.69
C PRO A 82 7.10 -0.82 -20.58
N GLY A 83 7.06 0.36 -19.95
CA GLY A 83 6.72 1.64 -20.59
C GLY A 83 5.24 2.04 -20.47
N PHE A 84 4.35 1.19 -19.94
CA PHE A 84 2.97 1.60 -19.64
C PHE A 84 2.88 2.63 -18.51
N VAL A 85 3.92 2.73 -17.68
CA VAL A 85 4.15 3.85 -16.78
C VAL A 85 5.23 4.71 -17.40
N HIS A 86 4.98 6.00 -17.53
CA HIS A 86 5.91 6.99 -18.05
C HIS A 86 6.06 8.14 -17.05
N THR A 87 7.27 8.66 -16.88
CA THR A 87 7.54 9.79 -15.99
C THR A 87 8.19 10.92 -16.80
N PRO A 88 7.40 11.80 -17.44
CA PRO A 88 7.95 12.83 -18.33
C PRO A 88 8.92 13.77 -17.61
N ASP A 89 8.70 13.98 -16.30
CA ASP A 89 9.57 14.74 -15.41
C ASP A 89 9.52 14.15 -13.98
N ALA A 90 10.23 14.77 -13.04
CA ALA A 90 10.31 14.30 -11.66
C ALA A 90 9.01 14.52 -10.85
N GLN A 91 8.06 15.29 -11.39
CA GLN A 91 6.84 15.72 -10.69
C GLN A 91 5.57 15.10 -11.27
N ARG A 92 5.64 14.36 -12.37
CA ARG A 92 4.47 13.74 -13.01
C ARG A 92 4.70 12.27 -13.35
N MET A 93 3.63 11.49 -13.24
CA MET A 93 3.56 10.09 -13.65
C MET A 93 2.31 9.87 -14.50
N GLU A 94 2.53 9.38 -15.72
CA GLU A 94 1.49 8.98 -16.66
C GLU A 94 1.38 7.46 -16.66
N ILE A 95 0.17 6.92 -16.58
CA ILE A 95 -0.10 5.49 -16.54
C ILE A 95 -1.11 5.17 -17.63
N ALA A 96 -0.71 4.33 -18.59
CA ALA A 96 -1.59 3.82 -19.64
C ALA A 96 -2.57 2.81 -19.04
N THR A 97 -3.73 3.31 -18.61
CA THR A 97 -4.84 2.53 -18.06
C THR A 97 -6.16 3.24 -18.38
N ALA A 98 -7.23 2.49 -18.60
CA ALA A 98 -8.54 3.03 -18.95
C ALA A 98 -9.52 2.92 -17.77
N PRO A 99 -10.59 3.71 -17.74
CA PRO A 99 -11.67 3.53 -16.77
C PRO A 99 -12.23 2.11 -16.78
N ASP A 100 -12.39 1.53 -15.59
CA ASP A 100 -13.07 0.26 -15.38
C ASP A 100 -14.06 0.39 -14.22
N SER A 101 -15.35 0.38 -14.54
CA SER A 101 -16.44 0.45 -13.56
C SER A 101 -16.48 -0.72 -12.58
N GLN A 102 -15.79 -1.83 -12.90
CA GLN A 102 -15.70 -3.00 -12.05
C GLN A 102 -14.47 -3.02 -11.15
N ASP A 103 -13.52 -2.08 -11.33
CA ASP A 103 -12.37 -1.91 -10.44
C ASP A 103 -12.70 -0.90 -9.33
N PRO A 104 -12.62 -1.29 -8.05
CA PRO A 104 -13.00 -0.42 -6.93
C PRO A 104 -12.02 0.73 -6.69
N VAL A 105 -10.89 0.77 -7.39
CA VAL A 105 -9.98 1.92 -7.42
C VAL A 105 -10.29 2.80 -8.62
N LEU A 106 -10.34 2.25 -9.85
CA LEU A 106 -10.46 3.05 -11.07
C LEU A 106 -11.80 3.80 -11.13
N THR A 107 -12.87 3.24 -10.59
CA THR A 107 -14.19 3.90 -10.53
C THR A 107 -14.22 5.16 -9.65
N HIS A 108 -13.22 5.35 -8.77
CA HIS A 108 -13.13 6.49 -7.85
C HIS A 108 -12.01 7.47 -8.19
N LEU A 109 -11.37 7.32 -9.35
CA LEU A 109 -10.37 8.26 -9.82
C LEU A 109 -11.05 9.46 -10.50
N ALA A 110 -10.75 10.65 -9.99
CA ALA A 110 -11.17 11.92 -10.55
C ALA A 110 -10.10 12.98 -10.26
N PRO A 111 -10.01 14.07 -11.06
CA PRO A 111 -9.07 15.16 -10.80
C PRO A 111 -9.11 15.62 -9.34
N GLY A 112 -7.94 15.72 -8.72
CA GLY A 112 -7.74 16.07 -7.32
C GLY A 112 -7.80 14.90 -6.33
N ALA A 113 -8.27 13.71 -6.73
CA ALA A 113 -8.29 12.54 -5.85
C ALA A 113 -6.86 12.17 -5.39
N ALA A 114 -6.72 11.87 -4.10
CA ALA A 114 -5.45 11.42 -3.53
C ALA A 114 -5.21 9.95 -3.88
N VAL A 115 -4.01 9.63 -4.36
CA VAL A 115 -3.63 8.27 -4.74
C VAL A 115 -2.32 7.85 -4.10
N GLY A 116 -2.26 6.58 -3.72
CA GLY A 116 -1.04 5.91 -3.27
C GLY A 116 -0.55 4.95 -4.33
N VAL A 117 0.71 5.08 -4.74
CA VAL A 117 1.33 4.25 -5.78
C VAL A 117 2.51 3.48 -5.19
N LEU A 118 2.53 2.17 -5.41
CA LEU A 118 3.65 1.32 -5.04
C LEU A 118 4.19 0.59 -6.27
N GLY A 119 5.41 0.94 -6.66
CA GLY A 119 6.19 0.19 -7.64
C GLY A 119 6.95 -0.92 -6.92
N LEU A 120 6.77 -2.17 -7.34
CA LEU A 120 7.43 -3.34 -6.76
C LEU A 120 8.04 -4.19 -7.86
N GLU A 121 9.36 -4.40 -7.79
CA GLU A 121 10.11 -5.35 -8.59
C GLU A 121 10.41 -6.59 -7.73
N PRO A 122 9.61 -7.68 -7.82
CA PRO A 122 9.68 -8.75 -6.82
C PRO A 122 11.02 -9.49 -6.83
N HIS A 123 11.59 -9.76 -8.01
CA HIS A 123 12.82 -10.55 -8.15
C HIS A 123 14.07 -9.87 -7.56
N THR A 124 14.14 -8.53 -7.56
CA THR A 124 15.20 -7.77 -6.86
C THR A 124 14.78 -7.33 -5.46
N ARG A 125 13.52 -7.53 -5.08
CA ARG A 125 12.89 -7.04 -3.85
C ARG A 125 12.96 -5.52 -3.72
N ARG A 126 13.10 -4.80 -4.83
CA ARG A 126 13.13 -3.34 -4.85
C ARG A 126 11.70 -2.82 -4.86
N ARG A 127 11.41 -1.83 -4.01
CA ARG A 127 10.12 -1.13 -4.03
C ARG A 127 10.27 0.35 -3.73
N ASN A 128 9.54 1.17 -4.48
CA ASN A 128 9.46 2.61 -4.29
C ASN A 128 7.99 3.02 -4.18
N ARG A 129 7.73 3.99 -3.32
CA ARG A 129 6.42 4.63 -3.20
C ARG A 129 6.41 5.96 -3.92
N MET A 130 5.27 6.28 -4.51
CA MET A 130 4.91 7.61 -4.95
C MET A 130 3.47 7.87 -4.50
N ASN A 131 3.24 8.90 -3.70
CA ASN A 131 1.91 9.37 -3.38
C ASN A 131 1.67 10.65 -4.16
N GLY A 132 0.44 10.83 -4.63
CA GLY A 132 0.14 11.90 -5.56
C GLY A 132 -1.33 12.27 -5.60
N ARG A 133 -1.65 13.14 -6.56
CA ARG A 133 -3.01 13.54 -6.87
C ARG A 133 -3.28 13.33 -8.35
N VAL A 134 -4.46 12.81 -8.65
CA VAL A 134 -4.92 12.68 -10.04
C VAL A 134 -4.98 14.06 -10.67
N ALA A 135 -4.24 14.28 -11.76
CA ALA A 135 -4.33 15.48 -12.57
C ALA A 135 -5.44 15.32 -13.62
N ALA A 136 -5.49 14.15 -14.27
CA ALA A 136 -6.51 13.77 -15.23
C ALA A 136 -6.69 12.24 -15.27
N PHE A 137 -7.89 11.78 -15.62
CA PHE A 137 -8.16 10.37 -15.86
C PHE A 137 -9.25 10.19 -16.92
N GLY A 138 -9.04 9.27 -17.85
CA GLY A 138 -9.98 8.94 -18.92
C GLY A 138 -9.37 7.95 -19.91
N ASP A 139 -9.92 7.89 -21.13
CA ASP A 139 -9.47 6.95 -22.17
C ASP A 139 -8.00 7.13 -22.58
N SER A 140 -7.43 8.33 -22.36
CA SER A 140 -6.02 8.64 -22.64
C SER A 140 -5.04 8.16 -21.57
N GLY A 141 -5.52 7.63 -20.44
CA GLY A 141 -4.67 7.23 -19.32
C GLY A 141 -5.00 7.97 -18.02
N LEU A 142 -4.16 7.70 -17.03
CA LEU A 142 -4.14 8.35 -15.73
C LEU A 142 -2.89 9.21 -15.61
N ASP A 143 -3.06 10.52 -15.38
CA ASP A 143 -1.98 11.45 -15.05
C ASP A 143 -2.02 11.75 -13.55
N VAL A 144 -0.86 11.63 -12.89
CA VAL A 144 -0.69 11.82 -11.45
C VAL A 144 0.42 12.85 -11.20
N GLN A 145 0.04 13.93 -10.52
CA GLN A 145 0.97 14.87 -9.92
C GLN A 145 1.58 14.26 -8.66
N VAL A 146 2.91 14.22 -8.60
CA VAL A 146 3.66 13.72 -7.45
C VAL A 146 3.52 14.70 -6.29
N VAL A 147 3.20 14.16 -5.11
CA VAL A 147 3.24 14.87 -3.83
C VAL A 147 4.40 14.38 -2.99
N GLN A 148 4.66 13.07 -2.99
CA GLN A 148 5.74 12.47 -2.20
C GLN A 148 6.32 11.23 -2.88
N SER A 149 7.65 11.04 -2.85
CA SER A 149 8.30 9.80 -3.29
C SER A 149 9.49 9.40 -2.43
N PHE A 150 9.60 8.10 -2.16
CA PHE A 150 10.65 7.51 -1.31
C PHE A 150 10.82 6.00 -1.56
N GLY A 151 12.02 5.49 -1.31
CA GLY A 151 12.28 4.05 -1.30
C GLY A 151 11.84 3.42 0.02
N ASN A 152 11.32 2.19 -0.03
CA ASN A 152 11.06 1.41 1.19
C ASN A 152 12.02 0.22 1.32
N CYS A 153 12.14 -0.28 2.55
CA CYS A 153 13.00 -1.42 2.90
C CYS A 153 12.64 -2.70 2.11
N PRO A 154 13.60 -3.50 1.59
CA PRO A 154 13.31 -4.70 0.79
C PRO A 154 12.83 -5.92 1.60
N LYS A 155 12.71 -5.79 2.93
CA LYS A 155 12.39 -6.91 3.82
C LYS A 155 11.03 -7.54 3.52
N TYR A 156 10.96 -8.86 3.73
CA TYR A 156 9.75 -9.70 3.68
C TYR A 156 9.11 -9.84 2.30
N ILE A 157 9.72 -9.31 1.23
CA ILE A 157 9.23 -9.48 -0.14
C ILE A 157 9.61 -10.88 -0.63
N GLN A 158 8.59 -11.65 -1.01
CA GLN A 158 8.78 -12.92 -1.71
C GLN A 158 9.19 -12.64 -3.15
N ALA A 159 10.37 -13.13 -3.54
CA ALA A 159 10.88 -12.87 -4.88
C ALA A 159 10.19 -13.76 -5.91
N ARG A 160 9.81 -13.18 -7.05
CA ARG A 160 9.17 -13.86 -8.17
C ARG A 160 9.57 -13.20 -9.47
N GLN A 161 9.68 -13.96 -10.56
CA GLN A 161 9.90 -13.40 -11.88
C GLN A 161 8.56 -13.31 -12.64
N PRO A 162 8.25 -12.14 -13.25
CA PRO A 162 7.07 -12.01 -14.11
C PRO A 162 7.31 -12.69 -15.47
N GLY A 163 6.24 -13.20 -16.08
CA GLY A 163 6.23 -13.67 -17.45
C GLY A 163 4.84 -13.52 -18.06
N LEU A 164 4.74 -13.33 -19.38
CA LEU A 164 3.45 -13.28 -20.07
C LEU A 164 2.74 -14.62 -19.99
N ARG A 165 1.42 -14.61 -19.76
CA ARG A 165 0.59 -15.81 -19.94
C ARG A 165 0.62 -16.25 -21.40
N ALA A 166 0.63 -17.57 -21.63
CA ALA A 166 0.68 -18.12 -22.98
C ALA A 166 -0.65 -17.87 -23.75
N ALA A 167 -1.76 -17.87 -23.01
CA ALA A 167 -3.06 -17.47 -23.49
C ALA A 167 -3.71 -16.55 -22.44
N LEU A 168 -4.29 -15.43 -22.90
CA LEU A 168 -5.13 -14.58 -22.08
C LEU A 168 -6.55 -15.14 -22.16
N ALA A 169 -7.12 -15.47 -21.00
CA ALA A 169 -8.54 -15.74 -20.90
C ALA A 169 -9.28 -14.40 -20.72
N ALA A 170 -10.50 -14.33 -21.23
CA ALA A 170 -11.37 -13.19 -20.93
C ALA A 170 -11.64 -13.16 -19.41
N PRO A 171 -11.62 -11.98 -18.77
CA PRO A 171 -12.00 -11.86 -17.37
C PRO A 171 -13.35 -12.51 -17.10
N GLY A 172 -13.43 -13.29 -16.03
CA GLY A 172 -14.70 -13.86 -15.58
C GLY A 172 -15.59 -12.80 -14.92
N PRO A 173 -16.85 -13.15 -14.58
CA PRO A 173 -17.75 -12.22 -13.91
C PRO A 173 -17.21 -11.82 -12.55
N VAL A 174 -17.30 -10.53 -12.25
CA VAL A 174 -16.97 -9.96 -10.95
C VAL A 174 -17.99 -10.40 -9.89
N GLN A 175 -17.51 -10.72 -8.69
CA GLN A 175 -18.32 -11.27 -7.61
C GLN A 175 -18.14 -10.44 -6.33
N TRP A 176 -19.22 -9.81 -5.88
CA TRP A 176 -19.27 -9.17 -4.57
C TRP A 176 -19.52 -10.19 -3.47
N LEU A 177 -18.75 -10.09 -2.40
CA LEU A 177 -18.83 -10.94 -1.22
C LEU A 177 -19.14 -10.08 0.01
N GLY A 178 -19.96 -10.60 0.91
CA GLY A 178 -20.24 -9.96 2.20
C GLY A 178 -19.09 -10.14 3.21
N ALA A 179 -19.32 -9.66 4.43
CA ALA A 179 -18.37 -9.77 5.56
C ALA A 179 -17.98 -11.21 5.92
N GLY A 180 -18.79 -12.20 5.55
CA GLY A 180 -18.52 -13.62 5.82
C GLY A 180 -17.44 -14.24 4.94
N LEU A 181 -17.15 -13.64 3.77
CA LEU A 181 -16.39 -14.27 2.67
C LEU A 181 -16.95 -15.66 2.29
N ASP A 182 -16.56 -16.20 1.14
CA ASP A 182 -16.80 -17.60 0.81
C ASP A 182 -15.54 -18.44 1.05
N ALA A 183 -15.68 -19.76 0.93
CA ALA A 183 -14.58 -20.69 1.14
C ALA A 183 -13.40 -20.43 0.17
N ASP A 184 -13.71 -19.99 -1.04
CA ASP A 184 -12.76 -19.69 -2.11
C ASP A 184 -11.92 -18.44 -1.79
N ALA A 185 -12.55 -17.36 -1.33
CA ALA A 185 -11.87 -16.16 -0.87
C ALA A 185 -11.00 -16.44 0.36
N ILE A 186 -11.49 -17.23 1.31
CA ILE A 186 -10.72 -17.66 2.49
C ILE A 186 -9.50 -18.47 2.05
N ALA A 187 -9.65 -19.42 1.13
CA ALA A 187 -8.54 -20.21 0.62
C ALA A 187 -7.48 -19.34 -0.08
N ARG A 188 -7.89 -18.33 -0.85
CA ARG A 188 -6.97 -17.36 -1.48
C ARG A 188 -6.17 -16.57 -0.44
N VAL A 189 -6.83 -16.09 0.61
CA VAL A 189 -6.17 -15.38 1.72
C VAL A 189 -5.17 -16.29 2.45
N GLN A 190 -5.55 -17.52 2.76
CA GLN A 190 -4.70 -18.46 3.48
C GLN A 190 -3.48 -18.92 2.67
N ARG A 191 -3.64 -19.06 1.35
CA ARG A 191 -2.53 -19.40 0.44
C ARG A 191 -1.59 -18.23 0.14
N ALA A 192 -2.01 -17.01 0.40
CA ALA A 192 -1.21 -15.83 0.13
C ALA A 192 0.07 -15.83 0.97
N ASP A 193 1.20 -15.58 0.32
CA ASP A 193 2.47 -15.19 0.96
C ASP A 193 2.75 -13.69 0.83
N THR A 194 1.91 -13.01 0.06
CA THR A 194 2.00 -11.58 -0.24
C THR A 194 0.58 -11.01 -0.35
N LEU A 195 0.35 -9.88 0.32
CA LEU A 195 -0.82 -9.02 0.08
C LEU A 195 -0.40 -7.56 0.09
N PHE A 196 -1.27 -6.70 -0.42
CA PHE A 196 -1.09 -5.26 -0.36
C PHE A 196 -2.18 -4.63 0.51
N ILE A 197 -1.86 -3.51 1.13
CA ILE A 197 -2.78 -2.76 2.00
C ILE A 197 -2.76 -1.29 1.62
N ALA A 198 -3.93 -0.79 1.21
CA ALA A 198 -4.25 0.62 1.11
C ALA A 198 -4.74 1.17 2.46
N SER A 199 -4.31 2.38 2.80
CA SER A 199 -4.69 3.10 4.02
C SER A 199 -4.60 4.60 3.78
N ALA A 200 -5.34 5.40 4.54
CA ALA A 200 -5.24 6.86 4.54
C ALA A 200 -5.35 7.39 5.96
N SER A 201 -4.88 8.60 6.22
CA SER A 201 -4.95 9.24 7.54
C SER A 201 -6.30 9.93 7.83
N ALA A 202 -7.16 10.08 6.81
CA ALA A 202 -8.47 10.70 6.90
C ALA A 202 -9.38 10.17 5.77
N PRO A 203 -10.73 10.22 5.93
CA PRO A 203 -11.68 9.84 4.88
C PRO A 203 -11.62 10.77 3.65
N ARG A 204 -11.09 11.99 3.82
CA ARG A 204 -10.82 12.95 2.75
C ARG A 204 -9.48 13.64 3.02
N PRO A 205 -8.36 13.11 2.54
CA PRO A 205 -7.04 13.69 2.79
C PRO A 205 -6.92 15.10 2.21
N GLY A 206 -6.42 16.03 3.03
CA GLY A 206 -6.12 17.40 2.64
C GLY A 206 -4.85 17.49 1.79
N ALA A 207 -4.47 18.70 1.39
CA ALA A 207 -3.34 18.95 0.50
C ALA A 207 -1.97 18.93 1.20
N GLY A 208 -1.90 18.50 2.47
CA GLY A 208 -0.64 18.40 3.20
C GLY A 208 0.32 17.41 2.55
N HIS A 209 1.62 17.71 2.58
CA HIS A 209 2.66 16.88 1.95
C HIS A 209 2.70 15.44 2.49
N SER A 210 2.43 15.26 3.78
CA SER A 210 2.37 13.96 4.45
C SER A 210 0.96 13.37 4.51
N GLU A 211 -0.03 14.02 3.90
CA GLU A 211 -1.41 13.54 3.86
C GLU A 211 -1.68 12.82 2.53
N GLY A 212 -2.54 11.80 2.55
CA GLY A 212 -2.93 11.10 1.33
C GLY A 212 -3.34 9.66 1.56
N VAL A 213 -3.24 8.89 0.48
CA VAL A 213 -3.44 7.45 0.45
C VAL A 213 -2.08 6.78 0.27
N ASP A 214 -1.84 5.70 0.99
CA ASP A 214 -0.66 4.87 0.86
C ASP A 214 -1.04 3.46 0.41
N VAL A 215 -0.20 2.83 -0.42
CA VAL A 215 -0.24 1.38 -0.66
C VAL A 215 1.05 0.72 -0.18
N SER A 216 0.93 -0.33 0.63
CA SER A 216 2.05 -1.02 1.26
C SER A 216 2.03 -2.52 0.98
N HIS A 217 3.21 -3.10 0.81
CA HIS A 217 3.39 -4.55 0.74
C HIS A 217 3.40 -5.19 2.13
N ARG A 218 2.73 -6.33 2.28
CA ARG A 218 2.77 -7.22 3.44
C ARG A 218 3.12 -8.62 2.97
N GLY A 219 4.24 -9.16 3.47
CA GLY A 219 4.70 -10.49 3.10
C GLY A 219 4.92 -11.36 4.32
N GLY A 220 4.72 -12.66 4.13
CA GLY A 220 4.85 -13.71 5.13
C GLY A 220 5.04 -15.06 4.45
N GLU A 221 5.21 -16.12 5.23
CA GLU A 221 5.08 -17.48 4.68
C GLU A 221 3.60 -17.80 4.43
N PRO A 222 3.26 -18.72 3.51
CA PRO A 222 1.87 -19.14 3.33
C PRO A 222 1.20 -19.47 4.68
N GLY A 223 0.00 -18.93 4.91
CA GLY A 223 -0.68 -18.99 6.20
C GLY A 223 -0.31 -17.87 7.19
N PHE A 224 0.51 -16.88 6.81
CA PHE A 224 0.83 -15.74 7.69
C PHE A 224 -0.40 -14.89 8.02
N VAL A 225 -1.43 -14.94 7.18
CA VAL A 225 -2.75 -14.37 7.48
C VAL A 225 -3.61 -15.44 8.13
N GLN A 226 -3.94 -15.25 9.39
CA GLN A 226 -4.87 -16.10 10.11
C GLN A 226 -6.31 -15.62 9.88
N VAL A 227 -7.22 -16.58 9.75
CA VAL A 227 -8.64 -16.34 9.51
C VAL A 227 -9.41 -16.85 10.72
N ALA A 228 -10.25 -16.00 11.30
CA ALA A 228 -11.19 -16.36 12.35
C ALA A 228 -12.62 -16.01 11.92
N HIS A 229 -13.55 -16.90 12.24
CA HIS A 229 -14.99 -16.65 12.05
C HIS A 229 -15.58 -16.12 13.35
N THR A 230 -16.35 -15.05 13.25
CA THR A 230 -17.08 -14.43 14.36
C THR A 230 -18.54 -14.27 13.96
N GLU A 231 -19.40 -13.95 14.93
CA GLU A 231 -20.80 -13.63 14.65
C GLU A 231 -20.95 -12.43 13.70
N ALA A 232 -19.98 -11.50 13.71
CA ALA A 232 -19.96 -10.30 12.87
C ALA A 232 -19.35 -10.53 11.47
N GLY A 233 -18.85 -11.73 11.17
CA GLY A 233 -18.17 -12.06 9.91
C GLY A 233 -16.73 -12.55 10.12
N VAL A 234 -15.92 -12.43 9.06
CA VAL A 234 -14.52 -12.87 9.07
C VAL A 234 -13.61 -11.80 9.65
N VAL A 235 -12.67 -12.24 10.49
CA VAL A 235 -11.56 -11.45 11.00
C VAL A 235 -10.26 -12.02 10.45
N LEU A 236 -9.48 -11.18 9.78
CA LEU A 236 -8.13 -11.48 9.32
C LEU A 236 -7.12 -10.93 10.32
N SER A 237 -6.08 -11.70 10.64
CA SER A 237 -4.98 -11.23 11.48
C SER A 237 -3.64 -11.49 10.79
N LEU A 238 -2.78 -10.47 10.74
CA LEU A 238 -1.46 -10.57 10.13
C LEU A 238 -0.39 -9.83 10.96
N PRO A 239 0.87 -10.30 10.94
CA PRO A 239 1.96 -9.71 11.70
C PRO A 239 2.45 -8.40 11.08
N ASP A 240 2.88 -7.48 11.93
CA ASP A 240 3.72 -6.36 11.55
C ASP A 240 5.15 -6.58 12.04
N TYR A 241 6.03 -6.90 11.09
CA TYR A 241 7.43 -7.19 11.33
C TYR A 241 8.31 -5.93 11.34
N PRO A 242 9.54 -6.00 11.90
CA PRO A 242 10.47 -4.86 11.94
C PRO A 242 10.78 -4.26 10.55
N GLY A 243 10.25 -3.06 10.29
CA GLY A 243 10.45 -2.28 9.06
C GLY A 243 11.40 -1.10 9.21
N ASN A 244 11.19 -0.06 8.40
CA ASN A 244 11.91 1.23 8.42
C ASN A 244 11.39 2.21 9.49
N GLN A 245 10.35 1.82 10.25
CA GLN A 245 9.75 2.61 11.33
C GLN A 245 9.13 3.95 10.89
N PHE A 246 8.80 4.11 9.61
CA PHE A 246 8.05 5.28 9.14
C PHE A 246 6.61 5.26 9.64
N PHE A 247 6.07 4.06 9.85
CA PHE A 247 4.69 3.81 10.29
C PHE A 247 3.60 4.22 9.29
N ASN A 248 3.89 4.46 8.01
CA ASN A 248 2.90 4.92 7.02
C ASN A 248 1.52 4.22 7.14
N THR A 249 1.47 2.89 7.04
CA THR A 249 0.19 2.18 7.21
C THR A 249 -0.39 2.31 8.62
N LEU A 250 0.40 2.06 9.67
CA LEU A 250 -0.14 1.99 11.03
C LEU A 250 -0.53 3.36 11.57
N GLY A 251 0.19 4.41 11.18
CA GLY A 251 -0.09 5.81 11.48
C GLY A 251 -1.39 6.25 10.82
N ASN A 252 -1.59 5.90 9.54
CA ASN A 252 -2.88 6.08 8.86
C ASN A 252 -4.01 5.39 9.64
N LEU A 253 -3.86 4.10 9.95
CA LEU A 253 -4.88 3.31 10.65
C LEU A 253 -5.15 3.77 12.08
N ALA A 254 -4.20 4.45 12.73
CA ALA A 254 -4.39 5.04 14.05
C ALA A 254 -5.33 6.26 14.02
N LEU A 255 -5.46 6.93 12.86
CA LEU A 255 -6.34 8.09 12.67
C LEU A 255 -7.63 7.73 11.94
N HIS A 256 -7.54 6.85 10.95
CA HIS A 256 -8.66 6.41 10.13
C HIS A 256 -8.62 4.88 9.99
N PRO A 257 -9.35 4.14 10.84
CA PRO A 257 -9.19 2.70 11.01
C PRO A 257 -9.88 1.87 9.91
N LEU A 258 -9.80 2.31 8.65
CA LEU A 258 -10.24 1.56 7.48
C LEU A 258 -9.05 1.18 6.61
N ALA A 259 -9.09 -0.03 6.05
CA ALA A 259 -8.04 -0.58 5.19
C ALA A 259 -8.65 -1.26 3.97
N GLY A 260 -7.97 -1.15 2.84
CA GLY A 260 -8.25 -1.93 1.63
C GLY A 260 -7.16 -2.94 1.40
N LEU A 261 -7.45 -4.24 1.50
CA LEU A 261 -6.49 -5.29 1.18
C LEU A 261 -6.63 -5.71 -0.29
N LEU A 262 -5.50 -6.09 -0.89
CA LEU A 262 -5.46 -6.74 -2.18
C LEU A 262 -4.68 -8.04 -2.06
N VAL A 263 -5.35 -9.16 -2.31
CA VAL A 263 -4.73 -10.46 -2.48
C VAL A 263 -4.67 -10.77 -3.97
N VAL A 264 -3.46 -11.07 -4.45
CA VAL A 264 -3.20 -11.36 -5.86
C VAL A 264 -3.16 -12.87 -6.05
N ASP A 265 -4.00 -13.37 -6.95
CA ASP A 265 -3.86 -14.72 -7.46
C ASP A 265 -2.78 -14.71 -8.56
N TYR A 266 -1.54 -15.01 -8.15
CA TYR A 266 -0.40 -15.07 -9.06
C TYR A 266 -0.48 -16.24 -10.07
N GLU A 267 -1.33 -17.23 -9.82
CA GLU A 267 -1.48 -18.43 -10.64
C GLU A 267 -2.47 -18.18 -11.79
N GLU A 268 -3.66 -17.65 -11.51
CA GLU A 268 -4.71 -17.41 -12.51
C GLU A 268 -4.86 -15.94 -12.92
N GLY A 269 -4.23 -15.01 -12.20
CA GLY A 269 -4.25 -13.58 -12.53
C GLY A 269 -5.48 -12.84 -12.03
N GLY A 270 -6.18 -13.38 -11.03
CA GLY A 270 -7.30 -12.71 -10.37
C GLY A 270 -6.86 -11.80 -9.23
N LEU A 271 -7.76 -10.90 -8.85
CA LEU A 271 -7.60 -9.96 -7.74
C LEU A 271 -8.76 -10.09 -6.75
N LEU A 272 -8.45 -10.33 -5.48
CA LEU A 272 -9.40 -10.28 -4.38
C LEU A 272 -9.16 -8.98 -3.59
N HIS A 273 -10.12 -8.06 -3.68
CA HIS A 273 -10.13 -6.80 -2.97
C HIS A 273 -10.96 -6.96 -1.69
N ILE A 274 -10.48 -6.49 -0.55
CA ILE A 274 -11.17 -6.64 0.74
C ILE A 274 -11.21 -5.28 1.45
N ALA A 275 -12.41 -4.77 1.71
CA ALA A 275 -12.61 -3.65 2.61
C ALA A 275 -12.69 -4.15 4.04
N ALA A 276 -11.92 -3.58 4.95
CA ALA A 276 -11.86 -3.99 6.35
C ALA A 276 -11.72 -2.81 7.30
N GLN A 277 -12.25 -2.97 8.51
CA GLN A 277 -11.92 -2.13 9.65
C GLN A 277 -10.68 -2.69 10.34
N ALA A 278 -9.71 -1.83 10.66
CA ALA A 278 -8.41 -2.24 11.20
C ALA A 278 -8.22 -1.85 12.67
N GLU A 279 -7.53 -2.72 13.40
CA GLU A 279 -7.06 -2.51 14.76
C GLU A 279 -5.58 -2.93 14.85
N VAL A 280 -4.76 -2.13 15.54
CA VAL A 280 -3.35 -2.45 15.80
C VAL A 280 -3.19 -2.97 17.22
N LEU A 281 -2.87 -4.25 17.34
CA LEU A 281 -2.62 -4.92 18.62
C LEU A 281 -1.13 -4.85 18.98
N TRP A 282 -0.85 -4.46 20.21
CA TRP A 282 0.51 -4.22 20.71
C TRP A 282 0.98 -5.27 21.72
N ASP A 283 0.04 -5.99 22.33
CA ASP A 283 0.34 -6.91 23.41
C ASP A 283 1.12 -8.14 22.92
N ARG A 284 1.80 -8.80 23.86
CA ARG A 284 2.59 -10.00 23.55
C ARG A 284 1.71 -11.19 23.20
N ALA A 285 0.53 -11.32 23.80
CA ALA A 285 -0.35 -12.47 23.61
C ALA A 285 -0.87 -12.54 22.16
N ALA A 286 -1.26 -11.40 21.58
CA ALA A 286 -1.66 -11.30 20.18
C ALA A 286 -0.57 -11.77 19.23
N ARG A 287 0.71 -11.61 19.57
CA ARG A 287 1.85 -11.91 18.69
C ARG A 287 2.34 -13.36 18.78
N THR A 288 1.76 -14.18 19.66
CA THR A 288 2.21 -15.55 19.94
C THR A 288 2.27 -16.41 18.68
N ALA A 289 1.35 -16.22 17.73
CA ALA A 289 1.32 -16.95 16.48
C ALA A 289 2.42 -16.56 15.48
N TRP A 290 3.11 -15.43 15.69
CA TRP A 290 4.07 -14.88 14.73
C TRP A 290 5.40 -14.53 15.40
N PRO A 291 6.36 -15.46 15.43
CA PRO A 291 7.72 -15.18 15.88
C PRO A 291 8.32 -13.95 15.18
N GLY A 292 8.90 -13.05 15.96
CA GLY A 292 9.52 -11.81 15.45
C GLY A 292 8.53 -10.68 15.09
N ALA A 293 7.21 -10.89 15.18
CA ALA A 293 6.25 -9.81 15.01
C ALA A 293 6.38 -8.79 16.15
N GLN A 294 6.29 -7.50 15.81
CA GLN A 294 6.30 -6.43 16.80
C GLN A 294 4.90 -6.02 17.22
N ARG A 295 3.91 -6.16 16.31
CA ARG A 295 2.48 -5.88 16.46
C ARG A 295 1.68 -6.86 15.61
N VAL A 296 0.36 -6.86 15.76
CA VAL A 296 -0.57 -7.55 14.86
C VAL A 296 -1.58 -6.56 14.32
N LEU A 297 -1.87 -6.64 13.03
CA LEU A 297 -3.01 -6.00 12.41
C LEU A 297 -4.19 -6.98 12.46
N ARG A 298 -5.26 -6.60 13.16
CA ARG A 298 -6.54 -7.30 13.13
C ARG A 298 -7.49 -6.53 12.20
N LEU A 299 -8.15 -7.24 11.30
CA LEU A 299 -8.93 -6.68 10.21
C LEU A 299 -10.29 -7.37 10.17
N THR A 300 -11.33 -6.65 10.60
CA THR A 300 -12.71 -7.13 10.49
C THR A 300 -13.22 -6.84 9.09
N VAL A 301 -13.54 -7.88 8.34
CA VAL A 301 -13.98 -7.76 6.94
C VAL A 301 -15.36 -7.10 6.89
N LEU A 302 -15.49 -6.09 6.03
CA LEU A 302 -16.76 -5.40 5.78
C LEU A 302 -17.43 -5.96 4.51
N ARG A 303 -16.64 -6.09 3.44
CA ARG A 303 -17.05 -6.64 2.14
C ARG A 303 -15.81 -6.97 1.32
N ALA A 304 -15.98 -7.79 0.29
CA ALA A 304 -14.92 -8.07 -0.66
C ALA A 304 -15.44 -8.13 -2.10
N LEU A 305 -14.51 -8.06 -3.04
CA LEU A 305 -14.76 -8.13 -4.46
C LEU A 305 -13.74 -9.07 -5.11
N TRP A 306 -14.22 -10.12 -5.77
CA TRP A 306 -13.39 -11.00 -6.57
C TRP A 306 -13.47 -10.61 -8.05
N ARG A 307 -12.29 -10.41 -8.67
CA ARG A 307 -12.12 -10.09 -10.09
C ARG A 307 -11.19 -11.12 -10.73
N PRO A 308 -11.72 -12.21 -11.31
CA PRO A 308 -10.92 -13.28 -11.88
C PRO A 308 -10.23 -12.87 -13.19
N GLN A 309 -9.00 -13.34 -13.40
CA GLN A 309 -8.29 -13.30 -14.70
C GLN A 309 -8.11 -11.89 -15.29
N VAL A 310 -7.94 -10.88 -14.44
CA VAL A 310 -7.73 -9.48 -14.87
C VAL A 310 -6.28 -9.13 -15.15
N LEU A 311 -5.32 -9.96 -14.71
CA LEU A 311 -3.88 -9.74 -14.92
C LEU A 311 -3.34 -10.58 -16.08
N PRO A 312 -2.63 -9.97 -17.05
CA PRO A 312 -2.06 -10.68 -18.21
C PRO A 312 -0.77 -11.44 -17.88
N TRP A 313 -0.22 -11.22 -16.68
CA TRP A 313 1.04 -11.78 -16.24
C TRP A 313 0.83 -13.05 -15.41
N ARG A 314 1.79 -13.96 -15.49
CA ARG A 314 2.03 -15.05 -14.55
C ARG A 314 3.35 -14.80 -13.84
N TRP A 315 3.53 -15.46 -12.70
CA TRP A 315 4.78 -15.36 -11.94
C TRP A 315 5.32 -16.73 -11.61
N THR A 316 6.64 -16.81 -11.44
CA THR A 316 7.25 -18.00 -10.85
C THR A 316 6.73 -18.24 -9.42
N PRO A 317 6.83 -19.48 -8.91
CA PRO A 317 6.69 -19.72 -7.48
C PRO A 317 7.57 -18.78 -6.64
N PRO A 318 7.15 -18.45 -5.40
CA PRO A 318 7.86 -17.51 -4.55
C PRO A 318 9.21 -18.08 -4.09
N VAL A 319 10.24 -17.24 -4.08
CA VAL A 319 11.49 -17.49 -3.38
C VAL A 319 11.46 -16.73 -2.06
N SER A 320 11.54 -17.48 -0.96
CA SER A 320 11.39 -16.97 0.41
C SER A 320 12.29 -15.76 0.68
N ALA A 321 11.76 -14.73 1.33
CA ALA A 321 12.57 -13.61 1.82
C ALA A 321 13.58 -14.12 2.88
N PRO A 322 14.85 -13.67 2.87
CA PRO A 322 15.88 -14.21 3.77
C PRO A 322 15.54 -14.15 5.27
N GLN A 323 14.69 -13.20 5.67
CA GLN A 323 14.29 -13.00 7.05
C GLN A 323 13.50 -14.19 7.61
N PHE A 324 12.69 -14.86 6.79
CA PHE A 324 11.89 -15.99 7.26
C PHE A 324 12.74 -17.21 7.61
N ARG A 325 13.86 -17.41 6.91
CA ARG A 325 14.85 -18.42 7.28
C ARG A 325 15.41 -18.17 8.69
N VAL A 326 15.86 -16.94 8.95
CA VAL A 326 16.41 -16.55 10.27
C VAL A 326 15.35 -16.69 11.37
N MET A 327 14.09 -16.35 11.08
CA MET A 327 13.00 -16.50 12.04
C MET A 327 12.69 -17.96 12.38
N ARG A 328 12.79 -18.87 11.40
CA ARG A 328 12.62 -20.32 11.64
C ARG A 328 13.77 -20.89 12.46
N GLU A 329 15.01 -20.53 12.13
CA GLU A 329 16.19 -20.95 12.89
C GLU A 329 16.08 -20.52 14.36
N ALA A 330 15.71 -19.26 14.61
CA ALA A 330 15.52 -18.75 15.97
C ALA A 330 14.30 -19.31 16.72
N ALA A 331 13.39 -20.03 16.06
CA ALA A 331 12.24 -20.66 16.70
C ALA A 331 12.52 -22.12 17.13
N LEU A 332 13.64 -22.69 16.68
CA LEU A 332 14.08 -24.05 17.02
C LEU A 332 15.04 -24.08 18.22
N ASP A 333 15.60 -22.92 18.59
CA ASP A 333 16.44 -22.68 19.78
C ASP A 333 15.60 -22.23 20.99
#